data_AF-A0A9D6RS70-F1
#
_entry.id   AF-A0A9D6RS70-F1
#
_cell.length_a   1.000
_cell.length_b   1.000
_cell.length_c   1.000
_cell.angle_alpha   90.00
_cell.angle_beta   90.00
_cell.angle_gamma   90.00
#
_symmetry.space_group_name_H-M   'P 1'
#
loop_
_entity.id
_entity.type
_entity.pdbx_description
1 polymer ?
#
loop_
_entity_poly.entity_id
_entity_poly.type
_entity_poly.pdbx_seq_one_letter_code
_entity_poly.pdbx_strand_id
1 'polypeptide(L)'
;YRFPGGFPKGQVLFNAWRQAGAAELIVVEGFFDVFCLHQHGYPQAVALMGSTASPAQSAWLVSSQKKLVLLLDGDKAGQSGQALLTRQLERVRHPYRVIHLTEGVQPEHLSGQDLCNLFGLNEVSFLLNP
;
A
#
# COMPACT_ATOMS: atom_id res chain seq x y z
N TYR A 1 -5.89 5.81 15.45
CA TYR A 1 -7.38 5.89 15.41
C TYR A 1 -7.98 4.53 15.77
N ARG A 2 -9.26 4.44 16.18
CA ARG A 2 -9.93 3.15 16.44
C ARG A 2 -11.15 3.03 15.54
N PHE A 3 -11.33 1.86 14.92
CA PHE A 3 -12.55 1.57 14.16
C PHE A 3 -13.73 1.34 15.11
N PRO A 4 -14.96 1.67 14.70
CA PRO A 4 -16.17 1.27 15.40
C PRO A 4 -16.21 -0.24 15.61
N GLY A 5 -16.79 -0.69 16.73
CA GLY A 5 -17.03 -2.11 16.96
C GLY A 5 -17.85 -2.73 15.83
N GLY A 6 -17.43 -3.91 15.35
CA GLY A 6 -18.10 -4.63 14.27
C GLY A 6 -17.74 -4.19 12.85
N PHE A 7 -16.91 -3.15 12.67
CA PHE A 7 -16.41 -2.81 11.33
C PHE A 7 -15.55 -3.97 10.77
N PRO A 8 -15.90 -4.54 9.60
CA PRO A 8 -15.24 -5.72 9.07
C PRO A 8 -13.92 -5.36 8.37
N LYS A 9 -12.94 -4.83 9.11
CA LYS A 9 -11.66 -4.33 8.58
C LYS A 9 -10.95 -5.35 7.67
N GLY A 10 -11.01 -6.64 8.03
CA GLY A 10 -10.41 -7.70 7.24
C GLY A 10 -11.19 -8.08 5.98
N GLN A 11 -12.35 -7.49 5.67
CA GLN A 11 -13.09 -7.77 4.44
C GLN A 11 -13.01 -6.62 3.44
N VAL A 12 -12.41 -5.50 3.84
CA VAL A 12 -12.36 -4.29 3.04
C VAL A 12 -10.91 -3.87 2.81
N LEU A 13 -10.63 -3.38 1.61
CA LEU A 13 -9.44 -2.60 1.32
C LEU A 13 -9.87 -1.16 1.15
N PHE A 14 -9.33 -0.27 1.97
CA PHE A 14 -9.64 1.15 1.83
C PHE A 14 -9.19 1.63 0.45
N ASN A 15 -9.99 2.51 -0.17
CA ASN A 15 -9.78 3.08 -1.50
C ASN A 15 -9.83 2.10 -2.70
N ALA A 16 -10.01 0.79 -2.48
CA ALA A 16 -9.97 -0.22 -3.54
C ALA A 16 -10.99 -0.01 -4.68
N TRP A 17 -12.20 0.46 -4.35
CA TRP A 17 -13.28 0.69 -5.32
C TRP A 17 -12.95 1.77 -6.36
N ARG A 18 -12.03 2.69 -6.05
CA ARG A 18 -11.59 3.73 -7.00
C ARG A 18 -10.58 3.24 -8.01
N GLN A 19 -10.00 2.05 -7.79
CA GLN A 19 -8.81 1.63 -8.52
C GLN A 19 -9.10 0.77 -9.75
N ALA A 20 -10.32 0.75 -10.27
CA ALA A 20 -10.70 -0.12 -11.40
C ALA A 20 -9.77 0.05 -12.63
N GLY A 21 -9.33 1.29 -12.93
CA GLY A 21 -8.44 1.59 -14.06
C GLY A 21 -6.94 1.60 -13.74
N ALA A 22 -6.54 1.33 -12.49
CA ALA A 22 -5.12 1.35 -12.12
C ALA A 22 -4.41 0.07 -12.61
N ALA A 23 -3.22 0.22 -13.19
CA ALA A 23 -2.37 -0.91 -13.60
C ALA A 23 -1.55 -1.50 -12.43
N GLU A 24 -1.28 -0.68 -11.42
CA GLU A 24 -0.49 -1.01 -10.23
C GLU A 24 -1.27 -0.55 -8.98
N LEU A 25 -1.12 -1.26 -7.86
CA LEU A 25 -1.65 -0.86 -6.55
C LEU A 25 -0.52 -0.72 -5.54
N ILE A 26 -0.53 0.36 -4.77
CA ILE A 26 0.38 0.51 -3.63
C ILE A 26 -0.35 0.07 -2.36
N VAL A 27 0.12 -0.99 -1.73
CA VAL A 27 -0.49 -1.57 -0.54
C VAL A 27 0.21 -1.02 0.70
N VAL A 28 -0.57 -0.36 1.55
CA VAL A 28 -0.15 0.27 2.82
C VAL A 28 -1.00 -0.21 4.00
N GLU A 29 -0.65 0.14 5.23
CA GLU A 29 -1.36 -0.33 6.43
C GLU A 29 -2.59 0.51 6.76
N GLY A 30 -2.45 1.84 6.75
CA GLY A 30 -3.45 2.78 7.21
C GLY A 30 -4.07 3.64 6.10
N PHE A 31 -5.24 4.22 6.37
CA PHE A 31 -5.84 5.17 5.44
C PHE A 31 -5.11 6.52 5.40
N PHE A 32 -4.36 6.89 6.45
CA PHE A 32 -3.54 8.10 6.46
C PHE A 32 -2.36 7.97 5.49
N ASP A 33 -1.73 6.79 5.39
CA ASP A 33 -0.78 6.47 4.34
C ASP A 33 -1.39 6.69 2.94
N VAL A 34 -2.61 6.21 2.72
CA VAL A 34 -3.33 6.42 1.45
C VAL A 34 -3.56 7.90 1.17
N PHE A 35 -3.94 8.68 2.18
CA PHE A 35 -4.11 10.13 2.01
C PHE A 35 -2.79 10.84 1.68
N CYS A 36 -1.71 10.52 2.39
CA CYS A 36 -0.39 11.10 2.13
C CYS A 36 0.08 10.76 0.71
N LEU A 37 0.01 9.49 0.31
CA LEU A 37 0.37 9.04 -1.03
C LEU A 37 -0.49 9.68 -2.11
N HIS A 38 -1.80 9.78 -1.89
CA HIS A 38 -2.70 10.45 -2.81
C HIS A 38 -2.36 11.93 -2.98
N GLN A 39 -2.02 12.64 -1.90
CA GLN A 39 -1.58 14.04 -1.95
C GLN A 39 -0.27 14.20 -2.74
N HIS A 40 0.59 13.19 -2.72
CA HIS A 40 1.85 13.17 -3.47
C HIS A 40 1.75 12.55 -4.87
N GLY A 41 0.54 12.42 -5.43
CA GLY A 41 0.35 11.97 -6.81
C GLY A 41 0.34 10.45 -7.00
N TYR A 42 0.18 9.68 -5.92
CA TYR A 42 0.04 8.22 -5.96
C TYR A 42 -1.40 7.80 -5.58
N PRO A 43 -2.42 8.11 -6.40
CA PRO A 43 -3.83 7.86 -6.08
C PRO A 43 -4.20 6.37 -6.02
N GLN A 44 -3.33 5.49 -6.52
CA GLN A 44 -3.50 4.04 -6.57
C GLN A 44 -3.22 3.32 -5.25
N ALA A 45 -2.98 4.06 -4.16
CA ALA A 45 -2.77 3.48 -2.85
C ALA A 45 -4.05 2.86 -2.26
N VAL A 46 -3.93 1.70 -1.63
CA VAL A 46 -5.00 0.99 -0.92
C VAL A 46 -4.51 0.53 0.45
N ALA A 47 -5.37 0.61 1.46
CA ALA A 47 -4.98 0.25 2.84
C ALA A 47 -5.58 -1.07 3.30
N LEU A 48 -4.76 -1.88 3.97
CA LEU A 48 -5.16 -3.10 4.67
C LEU A 48 -5.99 -2.84 5.94
N MET A 49 -5.93 -1.62 6.49
CA MET A 49 -6.59 -1.27 7.76
C MET A 49 -6.06 -2.12 8.94
N GLY A 50 -4.77 -2.43 8.88
CA GLY A 50 -3.99 -3.26 9.82
C GLY A 50 -2.72 -3.81 9.18
N SER A 51 -1.78 -4.31 9.98
CA SER A 51 -0.44 -4.67 9.50
C SER A 51 -0.35 -5.99 8.73
N THR A 52 -1.41 -6.79 8.67
CA THR A 52 -1.41 -8.08 7.95
C THR A 52 -2.66 -8.23 7.11
N ALA A 53 -2.47 -8.57 5.84
CA ALA A 53 -3.56 -8.83 4.92
C ALA A 53 -4.35 -10.07 5.37
N SER A 54 -5.67 -9.92 5.49
CA SER A 54 -6.55 -11.05 5.73
C SER A 54 -6.64 -11.97 4.51
N PRO A 55 -7.17 -13.20 4.65
CA PRO A 55 -7.45 -14.06 3.50
C PRO A 55 -8.35 -13.41 2.44
N ALA A 56 -9.37 -12.65 2.85
CA ALA A 56 -10.27 -11.97 1.92
C ALA A 56 -9.58 -10.81 1.20
N GLN A 57 -8.73 -10.05 1.89
CA GLN A 57 -7.95 -8.97 1.29
C GLN A 57 -6.90 -9.52 0.32
N SER A 58 -6.17 -10.57 0.70
CA SER A 58 -5.20 -11.22 -0.19
C SER A 58 -5.88 -11.79 -1.43
N ALA A 59 -7.04 -12.45 -1.28
CA ALA A 59 -7.81 -12.94 -2.42
C ALA A 59 -8.23 -11.79 -3.35
N TRP A 60 -8.69 -10.67 -2.80
CA TRP A 60 -9.04 -9.49 -3.59
C TRP A 60 -7.82 -8.94 -4.35
N LEU A 61 -6.68 -8.76 -3.66
CA LEU A 61 -5.44 -8.24 -4.26
C LEU A 61 -5.00 -9.12 -5.44
N VAL A 62 -4.99 -10.44 -5.26
CA VAL A 62 -4.65 -11.39 -6.33
C VAL A 62 -5.65 -11.32 -7.49
N SER A 63 -6.96 -11.28 -7.18
CA SER A 63 -8.02 -11.20 -8.19
C SER A 63 -8.01 -9.90 -8.99
N SER A 64 -7.40 -8.84 -8.45
CA SER A 64 -7.29 -7.56 -9.16
C SER A 64 -6.42 -7.64 -10.41
N GLN A 65 -5.55 -8.66 -10.51
CA GLN A 65 -4.58 -8.86 -11.59
C GLN A 65 -3.63 -7.67 -11.84
N LYS A 66 -3.55 -6.74 -10.89
CA LYS A 66 -2.67 -5.57 -10.94
C LYS A 66 -1.31 -5.93 -10.37
N LYS A 67 -0.27 -5.22 -10.80
CA LYS A 67 1.02 -5.32 -10.12
C LYS A 67 0.89 -4.71 -8.71
N LEU A 68 1.44 -5.37 -7.70
CA LEU A 68 1.40 -4.86 -6.33
C LEU A 68 2.74 -4.22 -5.93
N VAL A 69 2.69 -3.07 -5.27
CA VAL A 69 3.82 -2.47 -4.57
C VAL A 69 3.54 -2.55 -3.09
N LEU A 70 4.31 -3.33 -2.36
CA LEU A 70 4.18 -3.43 -0.91
C LEU A 70 5.02 -2.32 -0.27
N LEU A 71 4.35 -1.38 0.41
CA LEU A 71 4.94 -0.25 1.13
C LEU A 71 4.34 -0.24 2.55
N LEU A 72 4.62 -1.30 3.31
CA LEU A 72 4.13 -1.43 4.70
C LEU A 72 5.06 -0.69 5.66
N ASP A 73 4.65 -0.55 6.91
CA ASP A 73 5.40 0.19 7.91
C ASP A 73 6.77 -0.45 8.14
N GLY A 74 7.77 0.38 8.38
CA GLY A 74 9.13 -0.02 8.71
C GLY A 74 9.25 -0.62 10.11
N ASP A 75 8.20 -1.15 10.73
CA ASP A 75 8.26 -1.79 12.03
C ASP A 75 8.18 -3.33 11.92
N LYS A 76 8.31 -4.02 13.06
CA LYS A 76 8.26 -5.50 13.09
C LYS A 76 6.94 -6.07 12.60
N ALA A 77 5.82 -5.38 12.82
CA ALA A 77 4.50 -5.84 12.42
C ALA A 77 4.32 -5.72 10.90
N GLY A 78 4.71 -4.58 10.32
CA GLY A 78 4.71 -4.35 8.88
C GLY A 78 5.64 -5.29 8.14
N GLN A 79 6.87 -5.49 8.63
CA GLN A 79 7.82 -6.46 8.08
C GLN A 79 7.26 -7.90 8.09
N SER A 80 6.60 -8.29 9.20
CA SER A 80 5.98 -9.62 9.32
C SER A 80 4.80 -9.79 8.37
N GLY A 81 3.92 -8.79 8.28
CA GLY A 81 2.78 -8.78 7.37
C GLY A 81 3.21 -8.82 5.91
N GLN A 82 4.24 -8.07 5.55
CA GLN A 82 4.85 -8.08 4.24
C GLN A 82 5.38 -9.47 3.88
N ALA A 83 6.15 -10.10 4.79
CA ALA A 83 6.68 -11.44 4.56
C ALA A 83 5.56 -12.48 4.34
N LEU A 84 4.46 -12.38 5.10
CA LEU A 84 3.30 -13.26 4.93
C LEU A 84 2.62 -13.04 3.57
N LEU A 85 2.37 -11.79 3.18
CA LEU A 85 1.73 -11.47 1.92
C LEU A 85 2.61 -11.87 0.73
N THR A 86 3.91 -11.56 0.77
CA THR A 86 4.87 -11.97 -0.26
C THR A 86 4.86 -13.48 -0.49
N ARG A 87 4.90 -14.29 0.58
CA ARG A 87 4.79 -15.76 0.46
C ARG A 87 3.49 -16.20 -0.22
N GLN A 88 2.37 -15.51 0.03
CA GLN A 88 1.10 -15.81 -0.64
C GLN A 88 1.16 -15.47 -2.13
N LEU A 89 1.70 -14.31 -2.49
CA LEU A 89 1.83 -13.84 -3.87
C LEU A 89 2.77 -14.74 -4.68
N GLU A 90 3.89 -15.17 -4.11
CA GLU A 90 4.84 -16.10 -4.73
C GLU A 90 4.18 -17.45 -5.09
N ARG A 91 3.35 -18.00 -4.19
CA ARG A 91 2.65 -19.28 -4.42
C ARG A 91 1.74 -19.24 -5.64
N VAL A 92 1.15 -18.08 -5.93
CA VAL A 92 0.24 -17.88 -7.08
C VAL A 92 0.92 -17.17 -8.25
N ARG A 93 2.24 -16.91 -8.16
CA ARG A 93 3.04 -16.19 -9.17
C ARG A 93 2.45 -14.82 -9.55
N HIS A 94 1.86 -14.13 -8.59
CA HIS A 94 1.30 -12.80 -8.82
C HIS A 94 2.42 -11.74 -8.80
N PRO A 95 2.44 -10.78 -9.73
CA PRO A 95 3.53 -9.81 -9.84
C PRO A 95 3.50 -8.79 -8.68
N TYR A 96 4.65 -8.61 -8.02
CA TYR A 96 4.81 -7.61 -6.98
C TYR A 96 6.22 -7.02 -6.96
N ARG A 97 6.37 -5.88 -6.29
CA ARG A 97 7.65 -5.37 -5.78
C ARG A 97 7.48 -5.00 -4.32
N VAL A 98 8.60 -5.00 -3.60
CA VAL A 98 8.65 -4.59 -2.19
C VAL A 98 9.51 -3.34 -2.08
N ILE A 99 9.01 -2.33 -1.36
CA ILE A 99 9.80 -1.19 -0.93
C ILE A 99 9.98 -1.31 0.58
N HIS A 100 11.23 -1.48 1.01
CA HIS A 100 11.57 -1.58 2.42
C HIS A 100 11.79 -0.17 2.99
N LEU A 101 10.97 0.21 3.96
CA LEU A 101 11.19 1.41 4.75
C LEU A 101 12.21 1.14 5.86
N THR A 102 12.93 2.18 6.26
CA THR A 102 13.83 2.13 7.43
C THR A 102 13.04 1.95 8.72
N GLU A 103 13.69 1.43 9.76
CA GLU A 103 13.02 1.11 11.03
C GLU A 103 12.22 2.29 11.60
N GLY A 104 10.93 2.05 11.90
CA GLY A 104 10.01 3.04 12.47
C GLY A 104 9.50 4.11 11.50
N VAL A 105 9.89 4.08 10.23
CA VAL A 105 9.33 4.97 9.19
C VAL A 105 8.05 4.38 8.62
N GLN A 106 7.04 5.23 8.48
CA GLN A 106 5.73 4.89 7.91
C GLN A 106 5.53 5.67 6.60
N PRO A 107 4.68 5.17 5.68
CA PRO A 107 4.42 5.87 4.43
C PRO A 107 3.90 7.31 4.64
N GLU A 108 3.05 7.54 5.65
CA GLU A 108 2.56 8.88 6.00
C GLU A 108 3.65 9.88 6.43
N HIS A 109 4.84 9.41 6.80
CA HIS A 109 5.99 10.26 7.17
C HIS A 109 6.89 10.64 5.98
N LEU A 110 6.66 10.07 4.79
CA LEU A 110 7.52 10.29 3.63
C LEU A 110 7.23 11.64 2.96
N SER A 111 8.28 12.39 2.65
CA SER A 111 8.17 13.59 1.81
C SER A 111 8.01 13.21 0.33
N GLY A 112 7.58 14.16 -0.49
CA GLY A 112 7.55 13.97 -1.95
C GLY A 112 8.91 13.57 -2.54
N GLN A 113 10.02 14.08 -1.98
CA GLN A 113 11.36 13.70 -2.43
C GLN A 113 11.70 12.25 -2.06
N ASP A 114 11.33 11.81 -0.85
CA ASP A 114 11.53 10.42 -0.43
C ASP A 114 10.76 9.47 -1.35
N LEU A 115 9.51 9.82 -1.68
CA LEU A 115 8.69 9.06 -2.61
C LEU A 115 9.30 9.01 -4.02
N CYS A 116 9.78 10.13 -4.56
CA CYS A 116 10.46 10.14 -5.86
C CYS A 116 11.67 9.19 -5.88
N ASN A 117 12.48 9.23 -4.81
CA ASN A 117 13.66 8.36 -4.67
C ASN A 117 13.27 6.88 -4.58
N LEU A 118 12.25 6.55 -3.78
CA LEU A 118 11.78 5.18 -3.56
C LEU A 118 11.10 4.58 -4.79
N PHE A 119 10.34 5.38 -5.54
CA PHE A 119 9.60 4.91 -6.72
C PHE A 119 10.42 4.98 -8.02
N GLY A 120 11.60 5.63 -7.99
CA GLY A 120 12.50 5.76 -9.14
C GLY A 120 12.03 6.77 -10.18
N LEU A 121 11.20 7.74 -9.79
CA LEU A 121 10.73 8.80 -10.67
C LEU A 121 11.74 9.95 -10.66
N ASN A 122 12.69 9.90 -11.60
CA ASN A 122 13.42 11.08 -12.04
C ASN A 122 12.47 11.93 -12.90
N GLU A 123 11.65 12.76 -12.26
CA GLU A 123 11.38 14.15 -12.64
C GLU A 123 10.13 14.67 -11.92
N VAL A 124 10.36 15.77 -11.22
CA VAL A 124 9.37 16.63 -10.57
C VAL A 124 8.56 17.34 -11.66
N SER A 125 7.66 16.65 -12.34
CA SER A 125 6.66 17.29 -13.21
C SER A 125 5.33 17.58 -12.50
N PHE A 126 5.16 17.15 -11.25
CA PHE A 126 3.86 17.27 -10.55
C PHE A 126 3.76 18.43 -9.54
N LEU A 127 4.88 19.07 -9.16
CA LEU A 127 4.86 20.22 -8.24
C LEU A 127 4.47 21.56 -8.91
N LEU A 128 4.00 21.56 -10.17
CA LEU A 128 3.70 22.78 -10.93
C LEU A 128 2.26 22.87 -11.48
N ASN A 129 1.30 22.13 -10.96
CA ASN A 129 -0.12 22.44 -11.24
C ASN A 129 -0.85 22.77 -9.94
N PRO A 130 -1.06 24.08 -9.63
CA PRO A 130 -1.84 24.52 -8.48
C PRO A 130 -3.34 24.18 -8.60
#